data_AF-A0A377YYE1-F1
#
_entry.id   AF-A0A377YYE1-F1
#
_cell.length_a   1.000
_cell.length_b   1.000
_cell.length_c   1.000
_cell.angle_alpha   90.00
_cell.angle_beta   90.00
_cell.angle_gamma   90.00
#
_symmetry.space_group_name_H-M   'P 1'
#
loop_
_entity.id
_entity.type
_entity.pdbx_description
1 polymer ?
#
loop_
_entity_poly.entity_id
_entity_poly.type
_entity_poly.pdbx_seq_one_letter_code
_entity_poly.pdbx_strand_id
1 'polypeptide(L)' 'MHKFIRDHIAKADAKIAEQVIIQYGGSVNAGNAAELFTQPDIDGALVGGASLKADAFAVIVKAAEAAKKA' A
#
# COMPACT_ATOMS: atom_id res chain seq x y z
N MET A 1 2.70 3.37 11.10
CA MET A 1 1.95 2.17 11.52
C MET A 1 2.47 0.92 10.81
N HIS A 2 2.48 0.86 9.48
CA HIS A 2 2.97 -0.30 8.73
C HIS A 2 4.38 -0.77 9.12
N LYS A 3 5.32 0.17 9.32
CA LYS A 3 6.64 -0.15 9.88
C LYS A 3 6.57 -0.94 11.19
N PHE A 4 5.74 -0.50 12.14
CA PHE A 4 5.57 -1.17 13.42
C PHE A 4 5.01 -2.60 13.25
N ILE A 5 4.08 -2.79 12.31
CA ILE A 5 3.54 -4.12 11.99
C ILE A 5 4.66 -5.01 11.43
N ARG A 6 5.44 -4.50 10.47
CA ARG A 6 6.56 -5.24 9.87
C ARG A 6 7.62 -5.59 10.91
N ASP A 7 8.00 -4.63 11.75
CA ASP A 7 8.94 -4.83 12.86
C ASP A 7 8.41 -5.87 13.87
N HIS A 8 7.08 -5.94 14.09
CA HIS A 8 6.49 -6.95 14.96
C HIS A 8 6.59 -8.35 14.37
N ILE A 9 6.30 -8.52 13.06
CA ILE A 9 6.45 -9.80 12.35
C ILE A 9 7.92 -10.23 12.34
N ALA A 10 8.84 -9.28 12.14
CA ALA A 10 10.28 -9.54 12.08
C ALA A 10 10.86 -10.13 13.38
N LYS A 11 10.20 -9.93 14.53
CA LYS A 11 10.58 -10.57 15.80
C LYS A 11 10.41 -12.08 15.77
N ALA A 12 9.50 -12.60 14.94
CA ALA A 12 9.30 -14.02 14.73
C ALA A 12 10.17 -14.53 13.58
N ASP A 13 10.15 -13.84 12.44
CA ASP A 13 10.96 -14.18 11.27
C ASP A 13 11.18 -12.94 10.37
N ALA A 14 12.43 -12.51 10.24
CA ALA A 14 12.80 -11.35 9.44
C ALA A 14 12.60 -11.57 7.93
N LYS A 15 12.87 -12.78 7.42
CA LYS A 15 12.71 -13.09 5.99
C LYS A 15 11.24 -13.09 5.59
N ILE A 16 10.36 -13.56 6.48
CA ILE A 16 8.91 -13.45 6.29
C ILE A 16 8.47 -11.99 6.33
N ALA A 17 8.92 -11.22 7.31
CA ALA A 17 8.55 -9.81 7.45
C ALA A 17 8.89 -8.96 6.21
N GLU A 18 10.01 -9.25 5.55
CA GLU A 18 10.41 -8.59 4.30
C GLU A 18 9.49 -8.91 3.10
N GLN A 19 8.88 -10.10 3.07
CA GLN A 19 8.05 -10.56 1.94
C GLN A 19 6.55 -10.31 2.13
N VAL A 20 6.11 -10.08 3.36
CA VAL A 20 4.69 -9.83 3.65
C VAL A 20 4.24 -8.51 3.02
N ILE A 21 3.17 -8.59 2.23
CA ILE A 21 2.46 -7.45 1.66
C ILE A 21 1.54 -6.85 2.72
N ILE A 22 1.82 -5.61 3.15
CA ILE A 22 1.03 -4.85 4.11
C ILE A 22 0.30 -3.72 3.38
N GLN A 23 -1.00 -3.91 3.17
CA GLN A 23 -1.85 -2.93 2.49
C GLN A 23 -2.34 -1.83 3.45
N TYR A 24 -2.49 -0.62 2.95
CA TYR A 24 -3.19 0.47 3.66
C TYR A 24 -4.70 0.36 3.41
N GLY A 25 -5.49 0.20 4.47
CA GLY A 25 -6.95 0.05 4.41
C GLY A 25 -7.76 1.31 4.76
N GLY A 26 -7.11 2.46 4.90
CA GLY A 26 -7.81 3.74 5.10
C GLY A 26 -8.39 4.30 3.80
N SER A 27 -8.90 5.53 3.86
CA SER A 27 -9.50 6.18 2.68
C SER A 27 -8.44 6.53 1.63
N VAL A 28 -8.35 5.73 0.57
CA VAL A 28 -7.48 5.97 -0.59
C VAL A 28 -8.31 6.50 -1.75
N ASN A 29 -7.79 7.55 -2.38
CA ASN A 29 -8.37 8.17 -3.56
C ASN A 29 -7.26 8.71 -4.47
N ALA A 30 -7.64 9.22 -5.65
CA ALA A 30 -6.69 9.76 -6.62
C ALA A 30 -5.82 10.91 -6.09
N GLY A 31 -6.30 11.67 -5.11
CA GLY A 31 -5.59 12.82 -4.55
C GLY A 31 -4.49 12.47 -3.53
N ASN A 32 -4.56 11.29 -2.91
CA ASN A 32 -3.60 10.88 -1.87
C ASN A 32 -2.81 9.59 -2.17
N ALA A 33 -3.22 8.83 -3.19
CA ALA A 33 -2.60 7.54 -3.51
C ALA A 33 -1.08 7.65 -3.76
N ALA A 34 -0.63 8.66 -4.50
CA ALA A 34 0.79 8.84 -4.82
C ALA A 34 1.65 9.00 -3.56
N GLU A 35 1.26 9.89 -2.65
CA GLU A 35 1.98 10.12 -1.40
C GLU A 35 1.98 8.86 -0.52
N LEU A 36 0.83 8.17 -0.41
CA LEU A 36 0.72 6.93 0.36
C LEU A 36 1.66 5.83 -0.15
N PHE A 37 1.77 5.66 -1.48
CA PHE A 37 2.61 4.60 -2.06
C PHE A 37 4.10 4.91 -2.08
N THR A 38 4.51 6.17 -1.84
CA THR A 38 5.93 6.49 -1.56
C THR A 38 6.41 6.05 -0.18
N GLN A 39 5.50 5.69 0.73
CA GLN A 39 5.88 5.18 2.05
C GLN A 39 6.54 3.79 1.91
N PRO A 40 7.69 3.55 2.57
CA PRO A 40 8.48 2.33 2.35
C PRO A 40 7.72 1.06 2.77
N ASP A 41 6.97 1.12 3.87
CA ASP A 41 6.27 -0.04 4.43
C ASP A 41 4.81 -0.20 3.95
N ILE A 42 4.32 0.67 3.07
CA ILE A 42 3.00 0.52 2.44
C ILE A 42 3.20 -0.16 1.09
N ASP A 43 2.68 -1.37 0.93
CA ASP A 43 2.89 -2.19 -0.26
C ASP A 43 1.71 -2.11 -1.26
N GLY A 44 0.64 -1.43 -0.87
CA GLY A 44 -0.56 -1.28 -1.68
C GLY A 44 -1.73 -0.77 -0.86
N ALA A 45 -2.94 -0.88 -1.41
CA ALA A 45 -4.15 -0.39 -0.77
C ALA A 45 -5.30 -1.40 -0.88
N LEU A 46 -6.11 -1.48 0.19
CA LEU A 46 -7.41 -2.12 0.17
C LEU A 46 -8.46 -1.02 -0.03
N VAL A 47 -8.89 -0.84 -1.28
CA VAL A 47 -9.68 0.33 -1.69
C VAL A 47 -11.18 0.09 -1.50
N GLY A 48 -11.84 0.96 -0.74
CA GLY A 48 -13.29 0.96 -0.55
C GLY A 48 -14.06 1.63 -1.69
N GLY A 49 -14.81 2.71 -1.42
CA GLY A 49 -15.73 3.32 -2.39
C GLY A 49 -15.12 3.78 -3.72
N ALA A 50 -13.82 4.13 -3.77
CA ALA A 50 -13.14 4.47 -5.00
C ALA A 50 -12.97 3.27 -5.97
N SER A 51 -13.07 2.03 -5.47
CA SER A 51 -13.03 0.81 -6.30
C SER A 51 -14.25 0.66 -7.22
N LEU A 52 -15.37 1.30 -6.87
CA LEU A 52 -16.62 1.23 -7.63
C LEU A 52 -16.64 2.14 -8.87
N LYS A 53 -15.58 2.93 -9.08
CA LYS A 53 -15.43 3.84 -10.22
C LYS A 53 -14.15 3.49 -10.96
N ALA A 54 -14.29 2.92 -12.17
CA ALA A 54 -13.18 2.39 -12.96
C ALA A 54 -12.02 3.39 -13.11
N ASP A 55 -12.31 4.64 -13.47
CA ASP A 55 -11.29 5.67 -13.67
C ASP A 55 -10.54 5.99 -12.38
N ALA A 56 -11.26 6.12 -11.27
CA ALA A 56 -10.66 6.42 -9.96
C ALA A 56 -9.79 5.25 -9.49
N PHE A 57 -10.27 4.02 -9.64
CA PHE A 57 -9.53 2.82 -9.27
C PHE A 57 -8.27 2.64 -10.13
N ALA A 58 -8.37 2.87 -11.44
CA ALA A 58 -7.23 2.80 -12.35
C ALA A 58 -6.14 3.83 -12.01
N VAL A 59 -6.51 5.04 -11.57
CA VAL A 59 -5.53 6.04 -11.09
C VAL A 59 -4.79 5.54 -9.86
N ILE A 60 -5.49 4.92 -8.89
CA ILE A 60 -4.86 4.36 -7.69
C ILE A 60 -3.88 3.24 -8.07
N VAL A 61 -4.28 2.32 -8.97
CA VAL A 61 -3.40 1.24 -9.43
C VAL A 61 -2.15 1.78 -10.11
N LYS A 62 -2.28 2.75 -11.02
CA LYS A 62 -1.14 3.39 -11.70
C LYS A 62 -0.23 4.16 -10.75
N ALA A 63 -0.79 4.78 -9.71
CA ALA A 63 0.01 5.44 -8.68
C ALA A 63 0.86 4.43 -7.90
N ALA A 64 0.31 3.25 -7.57
CA ALA A 64 1.06 2.18 -6.93
C ALA A 64 2.16 1.62 -7.85
N GLU A 65 1.83 1.36 -9.12
CA GLU A 65 2.79 0.91 -10.13
C GLU A 65 3.94 1.91 -10.27
N ALA A 66 3.65 3.20 -10.40
CA ALA A 66 4.67 4.24 -10.56
C ALA A 66 5.59 4.36 -9.32
N ALA A 67 5.03 4.26 -8.11
CA ALA A 67 5.78 4.42 -6.87
C ALA A 67 6.62 3.18 -6.49
N LYS A 68 6.20 1.99 -6.91
CA LYS A 68 6.83 0.70 -6.56
C LYS A 68 7.53 0.02 -7.73
N LYS A 69 7.72 0.73 -8.85
CA LYS A 69 8.50 0.23 -9.98
C LYS A 69 9.88 -0.26 -9.49
N ALA A 70 10.09 -1.56 -9.66
CA ALA A 70 11.41 -2.19 -9.59
C ALA A 70 12.24 -1.81 -10.83
#